data_AF-A0A838EZ63-F1
#
_entry.id   AF-A0A838EZ63-F1
#
_cell.length_a   1.000
_cell.length_b   1.000
_cell.length_c   1.000
_cell.angle_alpha   90.00
_cell.angle_beta   90.00
_cell.angle_gamma   90.00
#
_symmetry.space_group_name_H-M   'P 1'
#
loop_
_entity.id
_entity.type
_entity.pdbx_description
1 polymer ?
#
loop_
_entity_poly.entity_id
_entity_poly.type
_entity_poly.pdbx_seq_one_letter_code
_entity_poly.pdbx_strand_id
1 'polypeptide(L)'
;LWSTVLVLYVNFMIYLGMFTAVHHFVPSKPHHIYDTLKKAALSAAFFMLGNFILASYLKKVAADSVYGAAGTILVFLTWSYYSSFTVFLSVVVFQYLKKIGKVK
;
A
#
# COMPACT_ATOMS: atom_id res chain seq x y z
N LEU A 1 -15.28 18.07 -5.75
CA LEU A 1 -14.20 17.92 -6.74
C LEU A 1 -12.85 18.36 -6.18
N TRP A 2 -12.69 19.59 -5.67
CA TRP A 2 -11.41 20.03 -5.06
C TRP A 2 -11.07 19.32 -3.74
N SER A 3 -12.06 19.11 -2.88
CA SER A 3 -11.88 18.39 -1.61
C SER A 3 -11.39 16.95 -1.79
N THR A 4 -11.92 16.24 -2.80
CA THR A 4 -11.52 14.85 -3.11
C THR A 4 -10.07 14.73 -3.56
N VAL A 5 -9.59 15.70 -4.35
CA VAL A 5 -8.20 15.71 -4.82
C VAL A 5 -7.23 15.99 -3.67
N LEU A 6 -7.56 16.93 -2.79
CA LEU A 6 -6.78 17.21 -1.58
C LEU A 6 -6.69 15.98 -0.67
N VAL A 7 -7.80 15.29 -0.43
CA VAL A 7 -7.83 14.08 0.41
C VAL A 7 -6.98 12.95 -0.18
N LEU A 8 -7.02 12.76 -1.51
CA LEU A 8 -6.18 11.79 -2.22
C LEU A 8 -4.70 12.11 -2.07
N TYR A 9 -4.32 13.37 -2.27
CA TYR A 9 -2.93 13.82 -2.17
C TYR A 9 -2.38 13.67 -0.75
N VAL A 10 -3.15 14.08 0.26
CA VAL A 10 -2.78 13.93 1.67
C VAL A 10 -2.66 12.47 2.07
N ASN A 11 -3.62 11.61 1.68
CA ASN A 11 -3.52 10.17 1.91
C ASN A 11 -2.25 9.59 1.28
N PHE A 12 -1.96 9.96 0.03
CA PHE A 12 -0.76 9.51 -0.66
C PHE A 12 0.50 9.92 0.10
N MET A 13 0.61 11.17 0.57
CA MET A 13 1.76 11.61 1.36
C MET A 13 1.89 10.87 2.70
N ILE A 14 0.77 10.61 3.39
CA ILE A 14 0.76 9.85 4.65
C ILE A 14 1.25 8.42 4.40
N TYR A 15 0.69 7.73 3.41
CA TYR A 15 1.11 6.35 3.08
C TYR A 15 2.57 6.31 2.62
N LEU A 16 3.01 7.27 1.81
CA LEU A 16 4.39 7.37 1.36
C LEU A 16 5.35 7.57 2.55
N GLY A 17 4.98 8.43 3.51
CA GLY A 17 5.73 8.61 4.77
C GLY A 17 5.78 7.34 5.62
N MET A 18 4.64 6.68 5.84
CA MET A 18 4.55 5.43 6.61
C MET A 18 5.36 4.31 5.96
N PHE A 19 5.22 4.08 4.66
CA PHE A 19 5.99 3.04 3.96
C PHE A 19 7.47 3.40 3.87
N THR A 20 7.83 4.68 3.80
CA THR A 20 9.24 5.10 3.91
C THR A 20 9.78 4.74 5.28
N ALA A 21 9.05 5.02 6.37
CA ALA A 21 9.44 4.63 7.72
C ALA A 21 9.58 3.11 7.84
N VAL A 22 8.59 2.34 7.40
CA VAL A 22 8.63 0.86 7.44
C VAL A 22 9.86 0.32 6.69
N HIS A 23 10.14 0.81 5.48
CA HIS A 23 11.31 0.37 4.72
C HIS A 23 12.65 0.93 5.24
N HIS A 24 12.64 2.05 5.98
CA HIS A 24 13.83 2.69 6.56
C HIS A 24 14.17 2.17 7.97
N PHE A 25 13.20 1.63 8.71
CA PHE A 25 13.44 1.02 10.02
C PHE A 25 13.93 -0.43 9.92
N VAL A 26 13.63 -1.12 8.82
CA VAL A 26 14.05 -2.52 8.56
C VAL A 26 15.51 -2.71 8.04
N PRO A 27 16.22 -1.77 7.40
CA PRO A 27 17.50 -2.04 6.78
C PRO A 27 18.65 -1.94 7.79
N SER A 28 19.24 -3.08 8.13
CA SER A 28 20.52 -3.19 8.87
C SER A 28 21.75 -2.70 8.09
N LYS A 29 21.60 -2.01 6.96
CA LYS A 29 22.70 -1.46 6.15
C LYS A 29 22.36 -0.04 5.66
N PRO A 30 23.30 0.92 5.75
CA PRO A 30 23.07 2.28 5.26
C PRO A 30 22.80 2.25 3.76
N HIS A 31 21.55 2.49 3.38
CA HIS A 31 21.13 2.69 2.00
C HIS A 31 20.80 4.17 1.80
N HIS A 32 21.05 4.68 0.60
CA HIS A 32 20.75 6.06 0.25
C HIS A 32 19.23 6.29 0.34
N ILE A 33 18.80 7.38 0.99
CA ILE A 33 17.39 7.74 1.21
C ILE A 33 16.56 7.70 -0.09
N TYR A 34 17.19 7.99 -1.24
CA TYR A 34 16.58 7.97 -2.57
C TYR A 34 16.14 6.57 -3.03
N ASP A 35 16.86 5.51 -2.66
CA ASP A 35 16.45 4.14 -2.99
C ASP A 35 15.28 3.67 -2.14
N THR A 36 15.23 4.12 -0.88
CA THR A 36 14.10 3.88 0.01
C THR A 36 12.86 4.62 -0.47
N LEU A 37 13.01 5.83 -1.02
CA LEU A 37 11.92 6.60 -1.59
C LEU A 37 11.30 5.91 -2.83
N LYS A 38 12.13 5.34 -3.72
CA LYS A 38 11.65 4.58 -4.89
C LYS A 38 10.85 3.35 -4.49
N LYS A 39 11.29 2.62 -3.45
CA LYS A 39 10.56 1.48 -2.87
C LYS A 39 9.23 1.92 -2.27
N ALA A 40 9.24 2.99 -1.49
CA ALA A 40 8.04 3.54 -0.84
C ALA A 40 7.03 4.08 -1.86
N ALA A 41 7.49 4.72 -2.94
CA ALA A 41 6.62 5.18 -4.02
C ALA A 41 5.91 4.03 -4.72
N LEU A 42 6.63 2.94 -5.01
CA LEU A 42 6.03 1.73 -5.58
C LEU A 42 5.00 1.11 -4.62
N SER A 43 5.31 1.08 -3.32
CA SER A 43 4.40 0.60 -2.28
C SER A 43 3.15 1.44 -2.13
N ALA A 44 3.29 2.76 -2.09
CA ALA A 44 2.18 3.69 -2.01
C ALA A 44 1.26 3.57 -3.25
N ALA A 45 1.83 3.40 -4.45
CA ALA A 45 1.05 3.20 -5.67
C ALA A 45 0.23 1.91 -5.62
N PHE A 46 0.84 0.79 -5.21
CA PHE A 46 0.11 -0.47 -5.03
C PHE A 46 -0.95 -0.36 -3.93
N PHE A 47 -0.61 0.24 -2.80
CA PHE A 47 -1.53 0.40 -1.66
C PHE A 47 -2.76 1.18 -2.06
N MET A 48 -2.58 2.28 -2.81
CA MET A 48 -3.69 3.13 -3.25
C MET A 48 -4.61 2.38 -4.23
N LEU A 49 -4.04 1.57 -5.12
CA LEU A 49 -4.79 0.74 -6.06
C LEU A 49 -5.65 -0.29 -5.33
N GLY A 50 -5.10 -1.07 -4.41
CA GLY A 50 -5.94 -2.06 -3.73
C GLY A 50 -6.79 -1.49 -2.63
N ASN A 51 -6.47 -0.34 -2.04
CA ASN A 51 -7.42 0.38 -1.20
C ASN A 51 -8.66 0.79 -2.02
N PHE A 52 -8.48 1.17 -3.29
CA PHE A 52 -9.60 1.47 -4.18
C PHE A 52 -10.42 0.21 -4.55
N ILE A 53 -9.75 -0.90 -4.85
CA ILE A 53 -10.39 -2.20 -5.12
C ILE A 53 -11.16 -2.67 -3.87
N LEU A 54 -10.53 -2.60 -2.71
CA LEU A 54 -11.11 -3.00 -1.44
C LEU A 54 -12.30 -2.10 -1.09
N ALA A 55 -12.17 -0.78 -1.20
CA ALA A 55 -13.28 0.15 -0.98
C ALA A 55 -14.46 -0.13 -1.94
N SER A 56 -14.19 -0.49 -3.19
CA SER A 56 -15.23 -0.85 -4.16
C SER A 56 -15.88 -2.20 -3.84
N TYR A 57 -15.08 -3.18 -3.41
CA TYR A 57 -15.56 -4.49 -2.96
C TYR A 57 -16.46 -4.35 -1.73
N LEU A 58 -16.04 -3.55 -0.74
CA LEU A 58 -16.80 -3.25 0.46
C LEU A 58 -18.12 -2.56 0.16
N LYS A 59 -18.14 -1.61 -0.78
CA LYS A 59 -19.38 -0.95 -1.22
C LYS A 59 -20.36 -1.95 -1.84
N LYS A 60 -19.88 -2.95 -2.59
CA LYS A 60 -20.73 -4.02 -3.15
C LYS A 60 -21.24 -4.98 -2.08
N VAL A 61 -20.37 -5.42 -1.17
CA VAL A 61 -20.73 -6.39 -0.11
C VAL A 61 -21.66 -5.76 0.93
N ALA A 62 -21.49 -4.47 1.26
CA ALA A 62 -22.36 -3.75 2.17
C ALA A 62 -23.80 -3.59 1.64
N ALA A 63 -23.99 -3.55 0.31
CA ALA A 63 -25.30 -3.46 -0.30
C ALA A 63 -26.10 -4.77 -0.22
N ASP A 64 -25.42 -5.91 -0.05
CA ASP A 64 -26.03 -7.24 -0.14
C ASP A 64 -26.38 -7.85 1.23
N SER A 65 -26.24 -7.12 2.35
CA SER A 65 -26.74 -7.34 3.74
C SER A 65 -26.64 -8.73 4.40
N VAL A 66 -26.34 -9.82 3.69
CA VAL A 66 -26.42 -11.21 4.17
C VAL A 66 -25.26 -11.52 5.12
N TYR A 67 -24.16 -10.78 5.04
CA TYR A 67 -22.95 -11.05 5.83
C TYR A 67 -22.86 -10.31 7.17
N GLY A 68 -23.77 -9.39 7.50
CA GLY A 68 -23.95 -8.78 8.84
C GLY A 68 -22.66 -8.55 9.65
N ALA A 69 -22.69 -8.89 10.95
CA ALA A 69 -21.55 -8.77 11.88
C ALA A 69 -20.34 -9.67 11.52
N ALA A 70 -20.56 -10.76 10.76
CA ALA A 70 -19.48 -11.63 10.28
C ALA A 70 -18.65 -10.96 9.16
N GLY A 71 -19.26 -10.02 8.43
CA GLY A 71 -18.60 -9.23 7.40
C GLY A 71 -17.42 -8.44 7.95
N THR A 72 -17.54 -7.83 9.13
CA THR A 72 -16.49 -6.97 9.71
C THR A 72 -15.16 -7.69 9.89
N ILE A 73 -15.18 -8.96 10.29
CA ILE A 73 -13.97 -9.78 10.43
C ILE A 73 -13.34 -10.07 9.07
N LEU A 74 -14.15 -10.38 8.06
CA LEU A 74 -13.67 -10.69 6.71
C LEU A 74 -13.06 -9.44 6.05
N VAL A 75 -13.68 -8.28 6.26
CA VAL A 75 -13.15 -6.97 5.84
C VAL A 75 -11.82 -6.67 6.51
N PHE A 76 -11.74 -6.82 7.83
CA PHE A 76 -10.52 -6.56 8.58
C PHE A 76 -9.39 -7.50 8.16
N LEU A 77 -9.69 -8.80 8.01
CA LEU A 77 -8.72 -9.80 7.58
C LEU A 77 -8.22 -9.52 6.15
N THR A 78 -9.13 -9.18 5.23
CA THR A 78 -8.79 -8.82 3.86
C THR A 78 -7.93 -7.56 3.81
N TRP A 79 -8.27 -6.53 4.59
CA TRP A 79 -7.50 -5.29 4.67
C TRP A 79 -6.09 -5.52 5.24
N SER A 80 -5.99 -6.31 6.32
CA SER A 80 -4.72 -6.65 6.96
C SER A 80 -3.81 -7.50 6.05
N TYR A 81 -4.39 -8.53 5.41
CA TYR A 81 -3.69 -9.36 4.43
C TYR A 81 -3.21 -8.54 3.24
N TYR A 82 -4.07 -7.68 2.71
CA TYR A 82 -3.73 -6.79 1.61
C TYR A 82 -2.59 -5.82 1.96
N SER A 83 -2.66 -5.21 3.15
CA SER A 83 -1.62 -4.29 3.65
C SER A 83 -0.26 -4.98 3.74
N SER A 84 -0.23 -6.21 4.28
CA SER A 84 0.99 -7.01 4.38
C SER A 84 1.54 -7.38 2.99
N PHE A 85 0.64 -7.78 2.08
CA PHE A 85 1.00 -8.14 0.70
C PHE A 85 1.63 -6.97 -0.06
N THR A 86 1.09 -5.76 0.06
CA THR A 86 1.64 -4.58 -0.61
C THR A 86 3.07 -4.27 -0.18
N VAL A 87 3.38 -4.36 1.11
CA VAL A 87 4.74 -4.14 1.62
C VAL A 87 5.70 -5.18 1.02
N PHE A 88 5.33 -6.46 1.08
CA PHE A 88 6.19 -7.54 0.60
C PHE A 88 6.43 -7.46 -0.91
N LEU A 89 5.36 -7.26 -1.69
CA LEU A 89 5.42 -7.14 -3.15
C LEU A 89 6.34 -5.99 -3.58
N SER A 90 6.30 -4.86 -2.87
CA SER A 90 7.11 -3.68 -3.18
C SER A 90 8.61 -3.96 -3.08
N VAL A 91 9.02 -4.68 -2.04
CA VAL A 91 10.43 -5.07 -1.84
C VAL A 91 10.87 -6.07 -2.92
N VAL A 92 10.03 -7.06 -3.22
CA VAL A 92 10.34 -8.08 -4.25
C VAL A 92 10.49 -7.44 -5.62
N VAL A 93 9.55 -6.60 -6.04
CA VAL A 93 9.62 -5.92 -7.34
C VAL A 93 10.86 -5.02 -7.43
N PHE A 94 11.19 -4.29 -6.36
CA PHE A 94 12.42 -3.49 -6.35
C PHE A 94 13.68 -4.34 -6.49
N GLN A 95 13.74 -5.49 -5.79
CA GLN A 95 14.87 -6.42 -5.91
C GLN A 95 14.98 -7.00 -7.32
N TYR A 96 13.85 -7.33 -7.95
CA TYR A 96 13.82 -7.76 -9.36
C TYR A 96 14.31 -6.66 -10.32
N LEU A 97 13.89 -5.41 -10.13
CA LEU A 97 14.33 -4.28 -10.94
C LEU A 97 15.84 -4.02 -10.80
N LYS A 98 16.39 -4.18 -9.58
CA LYS A 98 17.83 -4.09 -9.32
C LYS A 98 18.59 -5.25 -9.98
N LYS A 99 18.07 -6.48 -9.92
CA LYS A 99 18.68 -7.67 -10.51
C LYS A 99 18.72 -7.62 -12.06
N ILE A 100 17.76 -6.93 -12.68
CA ILE A 100 17.71 -6.69 -14.13
C ILE A 100 18.69 -5.60 -14.60
N GLY A 101 19.45 -4.98 -13.68
CA GLY A 101 20.53 -4.04 -14.03
C GLY A 101 20.04 -2.66 -14.52
N LYS A 102 18.74 -2.37 -14.41
CA LYS A 102 18.16 -1.09 -14.86
C LYS A 102 18.32 0.07 -13.87
N VAL A 103 18.73 -0.19 -12.62
CA VAL A 103 18.94 0.85 -11.60
C VAL A 103 20.17 0.50 -10.78
N LYS A 104 21.21 1.34 -10.86
CA LYS A 104 22.37 1.34 -9.94
C LYS A 104 21.94 1.85 -8.57
#